data_AF-A0A8J2SWX8-F1
#
_entry.id   AF-A0A8J2SWX8-F1
#
_cell.length_a   1.000
_cell.length_b   1.000
_cell.length_c   1.000
_cell.angle_alpha   90.00
_cell.angle_beta   90.00
_cell.angle_gamma   90.00
#
_symmetry.space_group_name_H-M   'P 1'
#
loop_
_entity.id
_entity.type
_entity.pdbx_description
1 polymer ?
#
loop_
_entity_poly.entity_id
_entity_poly.type
_entity_poly.pdbx_seq_one_letter_code
_entity_poly.pdbx_strand_id
1 'polypeptide(L)'
;MEFFGSDSDDDGIDPLQELLAACMRIVPPLAGRRPALRLMDHAGRFATQAAAAGFDVVDGDCDVVLIASVYDFSRLPCGVVAALGQTGEIPGWETAWAGDGAAVYRKLPAVDRVGCPPRPPADMNEACRCARLVVETRRAAGRLPAEAYVDRAARILRKEGVVILPGLLDAADADALCQDALDDFERCRQELVKKGKGDLAAAQQQHNYRELAMREDLRCDLRGTPSLTSEEGVERRNRLRQNEAIREICRRAATAPPSQHREGNYGLWNFDLGGPGAPKKALDAGAIGSVIALPGCAEQALHADAPHIYDGVHLPGHYYNCFLYGGEASNEPKAGQTGFVPGSHFCEACAALVKDAPRNVAAGIVRPRLASGDALIFDARILHFGLPNRSSKRRAIVYCNHTEYWFRDPKNWDDRVSVFDDS
;
A
#
# COMPACT_ATOMS: atom_id res chain seq x y z
N MET A 1 -42.25 -36.57 1.54
CA MET A 1 -42.78 -35.70 0.47
C MET A 1 -41.57 -35.21 -0.30
N GLU A 2 -41.15 -36.02 -1.27
CA GLU A 2 -40.00 -35.71 -2.13
C GLU A 2 -40.44 -34.66 -3.15
N PHE A 3 -39.76 -33.54 -3.17
CA PHE A 3 -39.94 -32.48 -4.17
C PHE A 3 -39.28 -32.96 -5.47
N PHE A 4 -40.08 -33.43 -6.42
CA PHE A 4 -39.66 -33.50 -7.82
C PHE A 4 -39.91 -32.12 -8.42
N GLY A 5 -38.83 -31.34 -8.57
CA GLY A 5 -38.83 -30.06 -9.28
C GLY A 5 -39.01 -30.30 -10.78
N SER A 6 -39.80 -29.43 -11.41
CA SER A 6 -40.04 -29.41 -12.85
C SER A 6 -38.79 -28.99 -13.60
N ASP A 7 -38.40 -29.78 -14.60
CA ASP A 7 -37.43 -29.40 -15.63
C ASP A 7 -38.05 -28.31 -16.51
N SER A 8 -37.81 -27.05 -16.15
CA SER A 8 -37.94 -25.93 -17.09
C SER A 8 -36.57 -25.67 -17.70
N ASP A 9 -36.47 -25.82 -19.02
CA ASP A 9 -35.34 -25.41 -19.87
C ASP A 9 -35.20 -23.87 -19.88
N ASP A 10 -34.95 -23.29 -18.71
CA ASP A 10 -34.44 -21.93 -18.60
C ASP A 10 -32.93 -22.03 -18.84
N ASP A 11 -32.36 -21.20 -19.71
CA ASP A 11 -30.91 -21.05 -19.94
C ASP A 11 -30.20 -20.47 -18.69
N GLY A 12 -30.76 -20.71 -17.50
CA GLY A 12 -30.29 -20.30 -16.20
C GLY A 12 -28.91 -20.86 -15.96
N ILE A 13 -27.94 -19.96 -15.95
CA ILE A 13 -26.55 -20.28 -15.65
C ILE A 13 -26.52 -20.93 -14.27
N ASP A 14 -25.98 -22.16 -14.18
CA ASP A 14 -25.83 -22.90 -12.92
C ASP A 14 -25.00 -22.05 -11.93
N PRO A 15 -25.60 -21.56 -10.81
CA PRO A 15 -24.90 -20.69 -9.86
C PRO A 15 -23.65 -21.34 -9.28
N LEU A 16 -23.60 -22.68 -9.22
CA LEU A 16 -22.40 -23.41 -8.80
C LEU A 16 -21.26 -23.27 -9.83
N GLN A 17 -21.57 -23.33 -11.13
CA GLN A 17 -20.55 -23.14 -12.16
C GLN A 17 -19.98 -21.72 -12.12
N GLU A 18 -20.82 -20.70 -11.93
CA GLU A 18 -20.35 -19.32 -11.78
C GLU A 18 -19.47 -19.16 -10.53
N LEU A 19 -19.89 -19.75 -9.42
CA LEU A 19 -19.15 -19.74 -8.16
C LEU A 19 -17.77 -20.40 -8.31
N LEU A 20 -17.71 -21.59 -8.91
CA LEU A 20 -16.46 -22.31 -9.17
C LEU A 20 -15.54 -21.53 -10.13
N ALA A 21 -16.12 -20.91 -11.16
CA ALA A 21 -15.38 -20.03 -12.06
C ALA A 21 -14.82 -18.80 -11.34
N ALA A 22 -15.60 -18.20 -10.43
CA ALA A 22 -15.13 -17.11 -9.58
C ALA A 22 -13.99 -17.54 -8.65
N CYS A 23 -14.12 -18.71 -8.00
CA CYS A 23 -13.05 -19.30 -7.20
C CYS A 23 -11.77 -19.50 -8.01
N MET A 24 -11.87 -20.01 -9.25
CA MET A 24 -10.71 -20.27 -10.11
C MET A 24 -10.01 -18.98 -10.53
N ARG A 25 -10.74 -17.88 -10.72
CA ARG A 25 -10.15 -16.55 -10.95
C ARG A 25 -9.39 -16.02 -9.73
N ILE A 26 -9.87 -16.34 -8.53
CA ILE A 26 -9.30 -15.87 -7.25
C ILE A 26 -8.09 -16.72 -6.83
N VAL A 27 -8.14 -18.02 -7.12
CA VAL A 27 -7.12 -19.03 -6.81
C VAL A 27 -6.80 -19.83 -8.08
N PRO A 28 -6.05 -19.24 -9.04
CA PRO A 28 -5.72 -19.92 -10.29
C PRO A 28 -4.71 -21.06 -10.06
N PRO A 29 -4.61 -22.02 -11.00
CA PRO A 29 -3.60 -23.08 -10.93
C PRO A 29 -2.19 -22.49 -10.91
N LEU A 30 -1.29 -23.12 -10.15
CA LEU A 30 0.11 -22.70 -10.02
C LEU A 30 1.03 -23.82 -10.49
N ALA A 31 1.84 -23.54 -11.52
CA ALA A 31 2.94 -24.43 -11.97
C ALA A 31 2.53 -25.91 -12.12
N GLY A 32 1.40 -26.17 -12.77
CA GLY A 32 0.90 -27.53 -13.00
C GLY A 32 0.17 -28.18 -11.82
N ARG A 33 0.06 -27.48 -10.67
CA ARG A 33 -0.79 -27.89 -9.54
C ARG A 33 -2.18 -27.26 -9.68
N ARG A 34 -3.22 -28.08 -9.60
CA ARG A 34 -4.61 -27.61 -9.46
C ARG A 34 -4.84 -27.04 -8.05
N PRO A 35 -5.66 -26.00 -7.89
CA PRO A 35 -6.04 -25.51 -6.58
C PRO A 35 -6.80 -26.58 -5.80
N ALA A 36 -6.46 -26.78 -4.53
CA ALA A 36 -7.12 -27.72 -3.64
C ALA A 36 -8.43 -27.11 -3.10
N LEU A 37 -9.54 -27.83 -3.26
CA LEU A 37 -10.86 -27.40 -2.81
C LEU A 37 -11.42 -28.40 -1.80
N ARG A 38 -11.82 -27.92 -0.64
CA ARG A 38 -12.51 -28.74 0.36
C ARG A 38 -14.00 -28.46 0.32
N LEU A 39 -14.79 -29.52 0.16
CA LEU A 39 -16.24 -29.45 0.26
C LEU A 39 -16.65 -29.65 1.72
N MET A 40 -17.40 -28.69 2.28
CA MET A 40 -18.07 -28.86 3.57
C MET A 40 -19.57 -29.08 3.38
N ASP A 41 -19.93 -29.83 2.33
CA ASP A 41 -21.27 -30.38 2.18
C ASP A 41 -21.26 -31.85 2.68
N HIS A 42 -22.34 -32.29 3.33
CA HIS A 42 -22.41 -33.61 3.96
C HIS A 42 -22.47 -34.80 2.97
N ALA A 43 -22.51 -34.58 1.66
CA ALA A 43 -22.81 -35.62 0.68
C ALA A 43 -21.88 -35.65 -0.54
N GLY A 44 -20.82 -34.82 -0.59
CA GLY A 44 -19.90 -34.74 -1.73
C GLY A 44 -20.59 -34.34 -3.04
N ARG A 45 -21.76 -33.68 -2.96
CA ARG A 45 -22.63 -33.42 -4.12
C ARG A 45 -21.93 -32.64 -5.23
N PHE A 46 -20.97 -31.80 -4.84
CA PHE A 46 -20.29 -30.90 -5.77
C PHE A 46 -18.90 -31.39 -6.20
N ALA A 47 -18.47 -32.60 -5.80
CA ALA A 47 -17.11 -33.09 -6.05
C ALA A 47 -16.80 -33.22 -7.54
N THR A 48 -17.73 -33.79 -8.31
CA THR A 48 -17.55 -33.97 -9.76
C THR A 48 -17.50 -32.64 -10.49
N GLN A 49 -18.35 -31.68 -10.12
CA GLN A 49 -18.37 -30.35 -10.74
C GLN A 49 -17.11 -29.54 -10.39
N ALA A 50 -16.66 -29.58 -9.14
CA ALA A 50 -15.41 -28.94 -8.72
C ALA A 50 -14.19 -29.53 -9.43
N ALA A 51 -14.11 -30.86 -9.56
CA ALA A 51 -13.05 -31.53 -10.30
C ALA A 51 -13.06 -31.19 -11.80
N ALA A 52 -14.25 -31.11 -12.40
CA ALA A 52 -14.44 -30.68 -13.79
C ALA A 52 -14.04 -29.20 -13.99
N ALA A 53 -14.30 -28.35 -13.01
CA ALA A 53 -13.85 -26.96 -12.98
C ALA A 53 -12.34 -26.80 -12.75
N GLY A 54 -11.61 -27.90 -12.52
CA GLY A 54 -10.15 -27.91 -12.41
C GLY A 54 -9.58 -27.82 -10.99
N PHE A 55 -10.38 -28.09 -9.96
CA PHE A 55 -9.90 -28.20 -8.57
C PHE A 55 -9.51 -29.64 -8.21
N ASP A 56 -8.56 -29.80 -7.29
CA ASP A 56 -8.31 -31.06 -6.60
C ASP A 56 -9.18 -31.10 -5.34
N VAL A 57 -10.17 -32.00 -5.28
CA VAL A 57 -11.07 -32.10 -4.13
C VAL A 57 -10.39 -32.86 -2.99
N VAL A 58 -10.24 -32.22 -1.82
CA VAL A 58 -9.47 -32.76 -0.68
C VAL A 58 -10.22 -32.65 0.64
N ASP A 59 -9.90 -33.54 1.59
CA ASP A 59 -10.45 -33.53 2.97
C ASP A 59 -9.59 -32.71 3.97
N GLY A 60 -8.38 -32.31 3.56
CA GLY A 60 -7.36 -31.68 4.41
C GLY A 60 -7.13 -30.19 4.14
N ASP A 61 -5.86 -29.78 4.17
CA ASP A 61 -5.43 -28.42 3.82
C ASP A 61 -5.84 -28.09 2.39
N CYS A 62 -6.46 -26.92 2.21
CA CYS A 62 -7.08 -26.52 0.96
C CYS A 62 -6.85 -25.03 0.68
N ASP A 63 -6.90 -24.68 -0.60
CA ASP A 63 -6.80 -23.31 -1.07
C ASP A 63 -8.20 -22.62 -1.04
N VAL A 64 -9.27 -23.40 -1.24
CA VAL A 64 -10.68 -22.95 -1.21
C VAL A 64 -11.52 -23.90 -0.36
N VAL A 65 -12.43 -23.36 0.47
CA VAL A 65 -13.51 -24.14 1.09
C VAL A 65 -14.84 -23.76 0.46
N LEU A 66 -15.62 -24.73 -0.01
CA LEU A 66 -16.98 -24.51 -0.49
C LEU A 66 -17.99 -25.01 0.56
N ILE A 67 -18.84 -24.09 1.03
CA ILE A 67 -19.86 -24.33 2.05
C ILE A 67 -21.27 -24.17 1.45
N ALA A 68 -22.13 -25.15 1.73
CA ALA A 68 -23.53 -25.12 1.27
C ALA A 68 -24.45 -24.31 2.20
N SER A 69 -24.00 -24.02 3.43
CA SER A 69 -24.74 -23.17 4.38
C SER A 69 -23.79 -22.55 5.40
N VAL A 70 -24.09 -21.33 5.80
CA VAL A 70 -23.26 -20.49 6.68
C VAL A 70 -23.61 -20.78 8.14
N TYR A 71 -22.71 -21.38 8.90
CA TYR A 71 -22.90 -21.46 10.37
C TYR A 71 -21.68 -21.05 11.21
N ASP A 72 -20.43 -21.15 10.72
CA ASP A 72 -19.26 -20.60 11.43
C ASP A 72 -18.00 -20.45 10.55
N PHE A 73 -17.65 -19.22 10.14
CA PHE A 73 -16.44 -18.94 9.35
C PHE A 73 -15.15 -18.87 10.19
N SER A 74 -15.25 -18.79 11.52
CA SER A 74 -14.10 -18.50 12.40
C SER A 74 -13.09 -19.65 12.46
N ARG A 75 -13.52 -20.87 12.11
CA ARG A 75 -12.73 -22.11 12.21
C ARG A 75 -12.19 -22.61 10.87
N LEU A 76 -12.35 -21.84 9.79
CA LEU A 76 -12.00 -22.32 8.46
C LEU A 76 -10.47 -22.30 8.24
N PRO A 77 -9.89 -23.40 7.75
CA PRO A 77 -8.43 -23.58 7.66
C PRO A 77 -7.79 -22.83 6.48
N CYS A 78 -8.58 -22.23 5.59
CA CYS A 78 -8.12 -21.63 4.34
C CYS A 78 -8.35 -20.11 4.26
N GLY A 79 -7.82 -19.51 3.19
CA GLY A 79 -7.94 -18.08 2.90
C GLY A 79 -9.08 -17.71 1.95
N VAL A 80 -9.85 -18.65 1.39
CA VAL A 80 -10.94 -18.37 0.45
C VAL A 80 -12.13 -19.29 0.72
N VAL A 81 -13.32 -18.72 0.85
CA VAL A 81 -14.55 -19.47 1.11
C VAL A 81 -15.61 -19.13 0.08
N ALA A 82 -16.15 -20.16 -0.56
CA ALA A 82 -17.25 -20.06 -1.48
C ALA A 82 -18.53 -20.50 -0.77
N ALA A 83 -19.56 -19.66 -0.74
CA ALA A 83 -20.83 -19.95 -0.09
C ALA A 83 -21.97 -19.97 -1.11
N LEU A 84 -22.83 -20.98 -1.01
CA LEU A 84 -24.14 -21.05 -1.67
C LEU A 84 -25.24 -20.70 -0.64
N GLY A 85 -26.24 -19.89 -1.03
CA GLY A 85 -27.35 -19.43 -0.20
C GLY A 85 -27.37 -17.92 0.07
N GLN A 86 -28.11 -17.48 1.11
CA GLN A 86 -28.12 -16.08 1.52
C GLN A 86 -26.72 -15.62 1.96
N THR A 87 -26.24 -14.57 1.31
CA THR A 87 -24.92 -13.98 1.54
C THR A 87 -25.08 -12.65 2.27
N GLY A 88 -24.19 -12.39 3.22
CA GLY A 88 -24.14 -11.15 4.01
C GLY A 88 -22.70 -10.79 4.30
N GLU A 89 -22.45 -9.61 4.87
CA GLU A 89 -21.09 -9.23 5.28
C GLU A 89 -20.57 -10.17 6.37
N ILE A 90 -19.34 -10.67 6.20
CA ILE A 90 -18.68 -11.55 7.18
C ILE A 90 -17.49 -10.80 7.77
N PRO A 91 -17.48 -10.53 9.08
CA PRO A 91 -16.36 -9.86 9.74
C PRO A 91 -15.02 -10.58 9.50
N GLY A 92 -14.01 -9.85 9.03
CA GLY A 92 -12.67 -10.39 8.74
C GLY A 92 -12.51 -11.05 7.37
N TRP A 93 -13.52 -10.97 6.51
CA TRP A 93 -13.50 -11.48 5.14
C TRP A 93 -13.96 -10.39 4.16
N GLU A 94 -13.36 -10.35 2.97
CA GLU A 94 -13.84 -9.51 1.86
C GLU A 94 -14.68 -10.32 0.88
N THR A 95 -15.82 -9.78 0.43
CA THR A 95 -16.57 -10.36 -0.68
C THR A 95 -15.80 -10.10 -1.98
N ALA A 96 -15.19 -11.14 -2.53
CA ALA A 96 -14.42 -11.09 -3.77
C ALA A 96 -15.33 -11.26 -5.02
N TRP A 97 -16.47 -11.91 -4.87
CA TRP A 97 -17.52 -12.04 -5.88
C TRP A 97 -18.86 -12.33 -5.21
N ALA A 98 -19.95 -11.86 -5.78
CA ALA A 98 -21.31 -12.21 -5.40
C ALA A 98 -22.18 -12.35 -6.66
N GLY A 99 -23.05 -13.35 -6.66
CA GLY A 99 -24.07 -13.61 -7.66
C GLY A 99 -25.38 -14.03 -6.97
N ASP A 100 -26.38 -14.40 -7.76
CA ASP A 100 -27.71 -14.75 -7.23
C ASP A 100 -27.63 -16.01 -6.36
N GLY A 101 -27.67 -15.81 -5.04
CA GLY A 101 -27.59 -16.87 -4.06
C GLY A 101 -26.20 -17.50 -3.89
N ALA A 102 -25.11 -16.79 -4.27
CA ALA A 102 -23.76 -17.29 -4.06
C ALA A 102 -22.74 -16.16 -3.86
N ALA A 103 -21.68 -16.42 -3.10
CA ALA A 103 -20.57 -15.48 -2.97
C ALA A 103 -19.23 -16.19 -2.73
N VAL A 104 -18.15 -15.57 -3.19
CA VAL A 104 -16.79 -15.93 -2.81
C VAL A 104 -16.24 -14.87 -1.86
N TYR A 105 -15.80 -15.32 -0.70
CA TYR A 105 -15.14 -14.53 0.31
C TYR A 105 -13.65 -14.85 0.35
N ARG A 106 -12.82 -13.86 0.61
CA ARG A 106 -11.39 -14.04 0.89
C ARG A 106 -11.10 -13.59 2.31
N LYS A 107 -10.41 -14.44 3.08
CA LYS A 107 -9.95 -14.13 4.43
C LYS A 107 -8.94 -13.01 4.33
N LEU A 108 -9.16 -11.96 5.09
CA LEU A 108 -8.20 -10.89 5.19
C LEU A 108 -7.02 -11.39 6.05
N PRO A 109 -5.76 -11.01 5.72
CA PRO A 109 -4.62 -11.25 6.59
C PRO A 109 -4.95 -10.92 8.04
N ALA A 110 -4.48 -11.73 8.98
CA ALA A 110 -4.66 -11.46 10.41
C ALA A 110 -4.15 -10.04 10.70
N VAL A 111 -5.09 -9.18 11.12
CA VAL A 111 -4.90 -7.75 11.36
C VAL A 111 -3.72 -7.49 12.30
N ASP A 112 -3.42 -8.43 13.19
CA ASP A 112 -2.37 -8.34 14.20
C ASP A 112 -0.94 -8.20 13.63
N ARG A 113 -0.72 -8.47 12.33
CA ARG A 113 0.62 -8.37 11.71
C ARG A 113 0.84 -7.15 10.81
N VAL A 114 -0.22 -6.46 10.37
CA VAL A 114 -0.12 -5.28 9.49
C VAL A 114 -1.11 -4.17 9.88
N GLY A 115 -1.69 -4.27 11.07
CA GLY A 115 -2.65 -3.35 11.65
C GLY A 115 -2.28 -2.98 13.07
N CYS A 116 -2.70 -1.77 13.48
CA CYS A 116 -2.58 -1.29 14.85
C CYS A 116 -3.14 -2.32 15.86
N PRO A 117 -2.43 -2.69 16.95
CA PRO A 117 -3.13 -2.90 18.20
C PRO A 117 -3.86 -1.60 18.53
N PRO A 118 -5.15 -1.69 18.90
CA PRO A 118 -6.10 -0.60 18.75
C PRO A 118 -5.71 0.63 19.55
N ARG A 119 -5.75 1.80 18.90
CA ARG A 119 -6.42 2.93 19.53
C ARG A 119 -7.89 2.87 19.11
N PRO A 120 -8.84 2.94 20.04
CA PRO A 120 -10.26 3.01 19.72
C PRO A 120 -10.59 4.26 18.88
N PRO A 121 -11.35 4.12 17.77
CA PRO A 121 -11.58 2.90 17.01
C PRO A 121 -10.91 3.01 15.63
N ALA A 122 -9.79 2.32 15.43
CA ALA A 122 -9.72 1.54 14.21
C ALA A 122 -10.82 0.48 14.33
N ASP A 123 -11.98 0.75 13.72
CA ASP A 123 -13.02 -0.25 13.63
C ASP A 123 -12.55 -1.42 12.76
N MET A 124 -13.27 -2.54 12.79
CA MET A 124 -12.93 -3.70 11.95
C MET A 124 -12.88 -3.32 10.46
N ASN A 125 -13.62 -2.29 10.05
CA ASN A 125 -13.63 -1.80 8.67
C ASN A 125 -12.27 -1.19 8.29
N GLU A 126 -11.67 -0.36 9.15
CA GLU A 126 -10.33 0.20 8.92
C GLU A 126 -9.27 -0.89 8.81
N ALA A 127 -9.33 -1.88 9.69
CA ALA A 127 -8.45 -3.04 9.63
C ALA A 127 -8.61 -3.81 8.31
N CYS A 128 -9.84 -4.03 7.88
CA CYS A 128 -10.13 -4.67 6.60
C CYS A 128 -9.59 -3.85 5.42
N ARG A 129 -9.76 -2.52 5.44
CA ARG A 129 -9.22 -1.62 4.41
C ARG A 129 -7.69 -1.71 4.36
N CYS A 130 -7.00 -1.65 5.50
CA CYS A 130 -5.54 -1.80 5.58
C CYS A 130 -5.09 -3.13 4.97
N ALA A 131 -5.76 -4.24 5.32
CA ALA A 131 -5.40 -5.58 4.85
C ALA A 131 -5.43 -5.72 3.31
N ARG A 132 -6.31 -4.97 2.62
CA ARG A 132 -6.36 -4.93 1.14
C ARG A 132 -5.17 -4.22 0.51
N LEU A 133 -4.51 -3.33 1.25
CA LEU A 133 -3.32 -2.61 0.79
C LEU A 133 -2.05 -3.46 0.89
N VAL A 134 -2.10 -4.55 1.65
CA VAL A 134 -0.95 -5.40 1.94
C VAL A 134 -0.71 -6.36 0.78
N VAL A 135 0.52 -6.35 0.28
CA VAL A 135 1.05 -7.45 -0.53
C VAL A 135 2.04 -8.20 0.32
N GLU A 136 1.57 -9.28 0.95
CA GLU A 136 2.46 -10.14 1.72
C GLU A 136 3.50 -10.75 0.80
N THR A 137 4.77 -10.50 1.13
CA THR A 137 5.91 -10.99 0.38
C THR A 137 6.02 -12.50 0.46
N ARG A 138 5.73 -13.16 1.61
CA ARG A 138 6.00 -14.62 1.75
C ARG A 138 5.66 -15.39 3.03
N ARG A 139 4.96 -14.87 4.06
CA ARG A 139 5.01 -15.55 5.38
C ARG A 139 4.01 -16.68 5.67
N ALA A 140 2.97 -16.91 4.86
CA ALA A 140 1.97 -17.95 5.17
C ALA A 140 1.71 -19.03 4.10
N ALA A 141 2.01 -18.81 2.81
CA ALA A 141 1.51 -19.68 1.72
C ALA A 141 2.57 -20.11 0.68
N GLY A 142 3.87 -20.03 1.00
CA GLY A 142 4.94 -20.31 0.05
C GLY A 142 5.33 -19.10 -0.80
N ARG A 143 6.40 -19.27 -1.57
CA ARG A 143 7.07 -18.18 -2.30
C ARG A 143 6.27 -17.74 -3.54
N LEU A 144 5.62 -16.57 -3.52
CA LEU A 144 5.16 -15.94 -4.77
C LEU A 144 6.37 -15.75 -5.71
N PRO A 145 6.22 -16.01 -7.02
CA PRO A 145 7.18 -15.54 -8.01
C PRO A 145 7.35 -14.02 -7.91
N ALA A 146 8.58 -13.52 -8.07
CA ALA A 146 8.88 -12.10 -7.92
C ALA A 146 7.99 -11.22 -8.84
N GLU A 147 7.72 -11.70 -10.05
CA GLU A 147 6.86 -11.01 -11.01
C GLU A 147 5.41 -10.88 -10.54
N ALA A 148 4.79 -11.97 -10.06
CA ALA A 148 3.41 -11.96 -9.58
C ALA A 148 3.23 -11.04 -8.37
N TYR A 149 4.24 -10.96 -7.50
CA TYR A 149 4.29 -10.03 -6.38
C TYR A 149 4.27 -8.57 -6.87
N VAL A 150 5.15 -8.22 -7.82
CA VAL A 150 5.24 -6.87 -8.37
C VAL A 150 3.96 -6.48 -9.12
N ASP A 151 3.37 -7.38 -9.90
CA ASP A 151 2.11 -7.12 -10.59
C ASP A 151 0.95 -6.83 -9.63
N ARG A 152 0.87 -7.61 -8.55
CA ARG A 152 -0.15 -7.40 -7.53
C ARG A 152 0.04 -6.06 -6.82
N ALA A 153 1.27 -5.73 -6.43
CA ALA A 153 1.58 -4.46 -5.77
C ALA A 153 1.32 -3.25 -6.67
N ALA A 154 1.72 -3.30 -7.94
CA ALA A 154 1.44 -2.24 -8.90
C ALA A 154 -0.07 -2.07 -9.15
N ARG A 155 -0.84 -3.16 -9.18
CA ARG A 155 -2.30 -3.10 -9.33
C ARG A 155 -2.98 -2.46 -8.12
N ILE A 156 -2.57 -2.83 -6.91
CA ILE A 156 -3.07 -2.20 -5.68
C ILE A 156 -2.70 -0.72 -5.65
N LEU A 157 -1.44 -0.38 -5.93
CA LEU A 157 -0.99 1.01 -5.97
C LEU A 157 -1.80 1.86 -6.97
N ARG A 158 -2.09 1.35 -8.18
CA ARG A 158 -2.95 2.08 -9.14
C ARG A 158 -4.38 2.25 -8.66
N LYS A 159 -4.94 1.22 -8.02
CA LYS A 159 -6.35 1.21 -7.61
C LYS A 159 -6.59 2.03 -6.34
N GLU A 160 -5.69 1.92 -5.38
CA GLU A 160 -5.88 2.45 -4.02
C GLU A 160 -4.99 3.68 -3.76
N GLY A 161 -4.01 3.96 -4.62
CA GLY A 161 -3.07 5.07 -4.45
C GLY A 161 -2.00 4.81 -3.40
N VAL A 162 -2.04 3.67 -2.71
CA VAL A 162 -1.09 3.25 -1.67
C VAL A 162 -0.98 1.73 -1.63
N VAL A 163 0.22 1.21 -1.36
CA VAL A 163 0.48 -0.22 -1.17
C VAL A 163 1.48 -0.43 -0.05
N ILE A 164 1.26 -1.47 0.76
CA ILE A 164 2.10 -1.87 1.89
C ILE A 164 2.83 -3.16 1.52
N LEU A 165 4.14 -3.17 1.75
CA LEU A 165 5.07 -4.22 1.33
C LEU A 165 5.84 -4.72 2.57
N PRO A 166 5.26 -5.65 3.36
CA PRO A 166 5.87 -6.07 4.61
C PRO A 166 7.21 -6.77 4.41
N GLY A 167 8.20 -6.39 5.22
CA GLY A 167 9.55 -6.95 5.20
C GLY A 167 10.22 -6.92 3.82
N LEU A 168 9.90 -5.92 2.99
CA LEU A 168 10.54 -5.76 1.68
C LEU A 168 12.02 -5.43 1.81
N LEU A 169 12.38 -4.71 2.86
CA LEU A 169 13.73 -4.27 3.16
C LEU A 169 14.24 -4.98 4.41
N ASP A 170 15.56 -5.03 4.53
CA ASP A 170 16.19 -5.51 5.75
C ASP A 170 15.86 -4.56 6.91
N ALA A 171 15.43 -5.13 8.04
CA ALA A 171 15.00 -4.33 9.20
C ALA A 171 16.17 -3.56 9.82
N ALA A 172 17.37 -4.12 9.83
CA ALA A 172 18.55 -3.44 10.36
C ALA A 172 18.97 -2.26 9.47
N ASP A 173 18.85 -2.41 8.14
CA ASP A 173 19.05 -1.30 7.22
C ASP A 173 18.03 -0.17 7.44
N ALA A 174 16.76 -0.53 7.64
CA ALA A 174 15.70 0.45 7.90
C ALA A 174 15.92 1.19 9.22
N ASP A 175 16.30 0.46 10.27
CA ASP A 175 16.61 1.02 11.57
C ASP A 175 17.84 1.94 11.49
N ALA A 176 18.89 1.53 10.80
CA ALA A 176 20.10 2.33 10.61
C ALA A 176 19.82 3.63 9.84
N LEU A 177 19.06 3.59 8.75
CA LEU A 177 18.66 4.79 8.01
C LEU A 177 17.83 5.76 8.86
N CYS A 178 16.93 5.23 9.70
CA CYS A 178 16.14 6.05 10.61
C CYS A 178 17.02 6.67 11.70
N GLN A 179 18.01 5.93 12.21
CA GLN A 179 18.97 6.46 13.19
C GLN A 179 19.86 7.54 12.56
N ASP A 180 20.37 7.33 11.35
CA ASP A 180 21.14 8.33 10.59
C ASP A 180 20.35 9.65 10.47
N ALA A 181 19.05 9.57 10.20
CA ALA A 181 18.18 10.73 10.11
C ALA A 181 17.95 11.43 11.47
N LEU A 182 17.83 10.68 12.57
CA LEU A 182 17.71 11.24 13.92
C LEU A 182 19.01 11.92 14.39
N ASP A 183 20.16 11.37 14.03
CA ASP A 183 21.46 11.96 14.33
C ASP A 183 21.67 13.25 13.52
N ASP A 184 21.29 13.24 12.24
CA ASP A 184 21.34 14.44 11.39
C ASP A 184 20.35 15.53 11.86
N PHE A 185 19.18 15.16 12.37
CA PHE A 185 18.27 16.09 13.04
C PHE A 185 18.95 16.78 14.21
N GLU A 186 19.61 16.01 15.08
CA GLU A 186 20.25 16.53 16.28
C GLU A 186 21.44 17.45 15.93
N ARG A 187 22.21 17.13 14.89
CA ARG A 187 23.26 18.02 14.36
C ARG A 187 22.68 19.34 13.84
N CYS A 188 21.60 19.29 13.04
CA CYS A 188 20.93 20.50 12.55
C CYS A 188 20.44 21.37 13.72
N ARG A 189 19.81 20.74 14.72
CA ARG A 189 19.33 21.41 15.93
C ARG A 189 20.45 22.11 16.68
N GLN A 190 21.56 21.42 16.93
CA GLN A 190 22.72 21.97 17.63
C GLN A 190 23.35 23.15 16.89
N GLU A 191 23.45 23.07 15.56
CA GLU A 191 24.03 24.15 14.75
C GLU A 191 23.12 25.40 14.76
N LEU A 192 21.80 25.22 14.70
CA LEU A 192 20.86 26.35 14.83
C LEU A 192 20.92 27.00 16.21
N VAL A 193 21.02 26.21 17.28
CA VAL A 193 21.18 26.74 18.65
C VAL A 193 22.48 27.53 18.77
N LYS A 194 23.60 26.98 18.27
CA LYS A 194 24.92 27.64 18.25
C LYS A 194 24.88 28.97 17.48
N LYS A 195 24.16 29.02 16.36
CA LYS A 195 23.94 30.24 15.55
C LYS A 195 22.92 31.21 16.15
N GLY A 196 22.32 30.89 17.31
CA GLY A 196 21.27 31.71 17.92
C GLY A 196 19.98 31.77 17.10
N LYS A 197 19.75 30.81 16.19
CA LYS A 197 18.61 30.77 15.28
C LYS A 197 17.40 30.02 15.83
N GLY A 198 17.51 29.46 17.04
CA GLY A 198 16.42 28.75 17.72
C GLY A 198 16.76 27.29 18.04
N ASP A 199 15.81 26.59 18.66
CA ASP A 199 15.88 25.18 19.00
C ASP A 199 14.68 24.46 18.40
N LEU A 200 14.92 23.55 17.46
CA LEU A 200 13.87 22.78 16.77
C LEU A 200 13.03 21.91 17.73
N ALA A 201 13.52 21.65 18.94
CA ALA A 201 12.76 20.95 19.97
C ALA A 201 11.78 21.86 20.74
N ALA A 202 11.86 23.18 20.55
CA ALA A 202 10.89 24.14 21.07
C ALA A 202 9.77 24.38 20.06
N ALA A 203 8.53 24.45 20.53
CA ALA A 203 7.38 24.80 19.69
C ALA A 203 7.47 26.26 19.20
N GLN A 204 6.73 26.60 18.13
CA GLN A 204 6.59 27.96 17.59
C GLN A 204 7.80 28.52 16.82
N GLN A 205 8.54 27.66 16.13
CA GLN A 205 9.63 28.07 15.26
C GLN A 205 9.43 27.51 13.85
N GLN A 206 9.19 28.39 12.87
CA GLN A 206 9.15 28.03 11.46
C GLN A 206 10.43 28.50 10.77
N HIS A 207 11.32 27.56 10.50
CA HIS A 207 12.53 27.80 9.73
C HIS A 207 12.58 26.88 8.51
N ASN A 208 13.05 27.40 7.38
CA ASN A 208 13.29 26.64 6.16
C ASN A 208 14.73 26.84 5.70
N TYR A 209 15.46 25.73 5.62
CA TYR A 209 16.84 25.61 5.19
C TYR A 209 16.96 24.48 4.17
N ARG A 210 18.10 24.41 3.48
CA ARG A 210 18.36 23.41 2.44
C ARG A 210 18.16 22.00 2.95
N GLU A 211 18.68 21.75 4.14
CA GLU A 211 18.64 20.45 4.75
C GLU A 211 17.43 20.22 5.65
N LEU A 212 16.65 21.26 5.97
CA LEU A 212 15.59 21.20 6.97
C LEU A 212 14.42 22.12 6.61
N ALA A 213 13.24 21.58 6.43
CA ALA A 213 12.00 22.36 6.33
C ALA A 213 11.06 22.03 7.50
N MET A 214 10.61 23.05 8.23
CA MET A 214 9.55 22.87 9.23
C MET A 214 8.22 22.66 8.49
N ARG A 215 7.57 21.52 8.75
CA ARG A 215 6.25 21.20 8.18
C ARG A 215 5.17 21.78 9.08
N GLU A 216 5.31 21.54 10.38
CA GLU A 216 4.42 22.00 11.46
C GLU A 216 5.23 22.10 12.76
N ASP A 217 4.61 22.58 13.84
CA ASP A 217 5.24 22.57 15.16
C ASP A 217 5.76 21.16 15.50
N LEU A 218 7.04 21.09 15.88
CA LEU A 218 7.71 19.86 16.29
C LEU A 218 7.78 18.78 15.20
N ARG A 219 7.64 19.16 13.92
CA ARG A 219 7.78 18.28 12.77
C ARG A 219 8.62 18.91 11.67
N CYS A 220 9.69 18.24 11.30
CA CYS A 220 10.59 18.72 10.26
C CYS A 220 10.83 17.67 9.17
N ASP A 221 11.23 18.14 8.00
CA ASP A 221 11.62 17.36 6.85
C ASP A 221 13.10 17.62 6.54
N LEU A 222 13.91 16.57 6.66
CA LEU A 222 15.34 16.54 6.44
C LEU A 222 15.68 16.07 5.03
N ARG A 223 16.64 16.73 4.39
CA ARG A 223 17.10 16.39 3.03
C ARG A 223 18.59 16.65 2.88
N GLY A 224 19.30 15.81 2.14
CA GLY A 224 20.71 16.07 1.82
C GLY A 224 21.62 16.29 3.04
N THR A 225 21.27 15.69 4.18
CA THR A 225 22.02 15.82 5.43
C THR A 225 23.29 14.96 5.41
N PRO A 226 24.30 15.26 6.25
CA PRO A 226 25.61 14.60 6.18
C PRO A 226 25.57 13.06 6.29
N SER A 227 24.88 12.48 7.27
CA SER A 227 24.78 11.01 7.37
C SER A 227 23.97 10.42 6.21
N LEU A 228 22.89 11.10 5.78
CA LEU A 228 22.13 10.73 4.59
C LEU A 228 22.86 11.03 3.26
N THR A 229 24.10 11.52 3.27
CA THR A 229 24.91 11.71 2.05
C THR A 229 26.31 11.09 2.15
N SER A 230 26.74 10.65 3.34
CA SER A 230 28.03 10.02 3.60
C SER A 230 28.25 8.75 2.78
N GLU A 231 29.52 8.36 2.59
CA GLU A 231 29.91 7.11 1.91
C GLU A 231 29.30 5.88 2.57
N GLU A 232 29.35 5.79 3.91
CA GLU A 232 28.75 4.67 4.64
C GLU A 232 27.23 4.59 4.42
N GLY A 233 26.55 5.74 4.37
CA GLY A 233 25.15 5.80 4.04
C GLY A 233 24.86 5.52 2.55
N VAL A 234 25.83 5.68 1.61
CA VAL A 234 25.60 5.49 0.16
C VAL A 234 25.03 4.11 -0.11
N GLU A 235 25.61 3.07 0.49
CA GLU A 235 25.17 1.70 0.26
C GLU A 235 23.74 1.46 0.75
N ARG A 236 23.44 1.84 2.01
CA ARG A 236 22.09 1.74 2.59
C ARG A 236 21.06 2.50 1.76
N ARG A 237 21.42 3.72 1.33
CA ARG A 237 20.58 4.55 0.47
C ARG A 237 20.35 3.93 -0.90
N ASN A 238 21.38 3.36 -1.51
CA ASN A 238 21.26 2.71 -2.80
C ASN A 238 20.38 1.46 -2.72
N ARG A 239 20.39 0.73 -1.59
CA ARG A 239 19.45 -0.39 -1.37
C ARG A 239 17.99 0.03 -1.40
N LEU A 240 17.65 1.23 -0.90
CA LEU A 240 16.30 1.79 -1.02
C LEU A 240 16.05 2.36 -2.43
N ARG A 241 16.92 3.27 -2.92
CA ARG A 241 16.75 3.98 -4.19
C ARG A 241 16.75 3.06 -5.42
N GLN A 242 17.59 2.03 -5.37
CA GLN A 242 17.81 1.09 -6.47
C GLN A 242 17.17 -0.27 -6.20
N ASN A 243 16.25 -0.36 -5.23
CA ASN A 243 15.49 -1.58 -5.02
C ASN A 243 14.70 -1.93 -6.29
N GLU A 244 15.04 -3.05 -6.93
CA GLU A 244 14.45 -3.45 -8.20
C GLU A 244 12.93 -3.64 -8.11
N ALA A 245 12.44 -4.21 -7.00
CA ALA A 245 11.01 -4.42 -6.79
C ALA A 245 10.26 -3.09 -6.67
N ILE A 246 10.77 -2.14 -5.87
CA ILE A 246 10.15 -0.81 -5.74
C ILE A 246 10.12 -0.10 -7.10
N ARG A 247 11.25 -0.08 -7.82
CA ARG A 247 11.34 0.57 -9.13
C ARG A 247 10.37 -0.04 -10.13
N GLU A 248 10.29 -1.36 -10.17
CA GLU A 248 9.40 -2.07 -11.09
C GLU A 248 7.92 -1.90 -10.71
N ILE A 249 7.58 -1.89 -9.42
CA ILE A 249 6.22 -1.58 -8.94
C ILE A 249 5.81 -0.17 -9.38
N CYS A 250 6.65 0.84 -9.13
CA CYS A 250 6.40 2.22 -9.53
C CYS A 250 6.27 2.35 -11.06
N ARG A 251 7.16 1.70 -11.82
CA ARG A 251 7.13 1.70 -13.30
C ARG A 251 5.84 1.09 -13.83
N ARG A 252 5.44 -0.09 -13.34
CA ARG A 252 4.17 -0.74 -13.74
C ARG A 252 2.97 0.09 -13.31
N ALA A 253 2.99 0.69 -12.12
CA ALA A 253 1.91 1.55 -11.66
C ALA A 253 1.77 2.84 -12.51
N ALA A 254 2.89 3.42 -12.95
CA ALA A 254 2.94 4.56 -13.84
C ALA A 254 2.67 4.23 -15.31
N THR A 255 2.59 2.94 -15.67
CA THR A 255 2.36 2.53 -17.06
C THR A 255 0.87 2.58 -17.36
N ALA A 256 0.50 3.37 -18.37
CA ALA A 256 -0.87 3.40 -18.87
C ALA A 256 -1.29 2.01 -19.38
N PRO A 257 -2.55 1.59 -19.20
CA PRO A 257 -3.06 0.37 -19.81
C PRO A 257 -2.78 0.35 -21.32
N PRO A 258 -2.48 -0.82 -21.91
CA PRO A 258 -2.37 -0.93 -23.36
C PRO A 258 -3.63 -0.39 -24.03
N SER A 259 -3.45 0.34 -25.13
CA SER A 259 -4.53 0.81 -25.98
C SER A 259 -4.27 0.41 -27.42
N GLN A 260 -5.33 0.29 -28.22
CA GLN A 260 -5.23 0.02 -29.66
C GLN A 260 -4.40 1.07 -30.43
N HIS A 261 -4.22 2.26 -29.83
CA HIS A 261 -3.46 3.37 -30.44
C HIS A 261 -1.98 3.37 -30.05
N ARG A 262 -1.55 2.47 -29.15
CA ARG A 262 -0.16 2.44 -28.66
C ARG A 262 0.84 2.21 -29.79
N GLU A 263 0.50 1.38 -30.77
CA GLU A 263 1.33 1.12 -31.96
C GLU A 263 1.54 2.37 -32.82
N GLY A 264 0.57 3.30 -32.80
CA GLY A 264 0.66 4.58 -33.50
C GLY A 264 1.53 5.62 -32.79
N ASN A 265 2.01 5.36 -31.57
CA ASN A 265 2.90 6.26 -30.86
C ASN A 265 4.35 6.09 -31.35
N TYR A 266 4.62 6.60 -32.56
CA TYR A 266 5.94 6.55 -33.19
C TYR A 266 7.05 7.16 -32.32
N GLY A 267 6.72 8.09 -31.43
CA GLY A 267 7.67 8.67 -30.48
C GLY A 267 8.35 7.64 -29.59
N LEU A 268 7.70 6.50 -29.30
CA LEU A 268 8.29 5.43 -28.50
C LEU A 268 9.52 4.80 -29.17
N TRP A 269 9.60 4.80 -30.50
CA TRP A 269 10.80 4.30 -31.19
C TRP A 269 12.01 5.21 -31.00
N ASN A 270 11.78 6.51 -30.88
CA ASN A 270 12.85 7.52 -30.81
C ASN A 270 13.28 7.82 -29.38
N PHE A 271 12.37 7.69 -28.41
CA PHE A 271 12.58 8.18 -27.05
C PHE A 271 12.45 7.11 -25.96
N ASP A 272 11.79 5.97 -26.24
CA ASP A 272 11.61 4.86 -25.29
C ASP A 272 12.23 3.57 -25.83
N LEU A 273 13.55 3.41 -25.66
CA LEU A 273 14.41 2.21 -25.70
C LEU A 273 13.98 0.93 -26.48
N GLY A 274 13.10 0.99 -27.49
CA GLY A 274 12.62 -0.19 -28.21
C GLY A 274 11.18 -0.14 -28.78
N GLY A 275 10.51 1.01 -28.84
CA GLY A 275 9.23 1.14 -29.55
C GLY A 275 7.98 0.76 -28.74
N PRO A 276 6.81 0.63 -29.39
CA PRO A 276 5.51 0.40 -28.71
C PRO A 276 5.46 -0.82 -27.79
N GLY A 277 6.21 -1.88 -28.12
CA GLY A 277 6.32 -3.10 -27.30
C GLY A 277 7.30 -2.99 -26.14
N ALA A 278 8.16 -1.97 -26.12
CA ALA A 278 9.14 -1.82 -25.05
C ALA A 278 8.46 -1.47 -23.71
N PRO A 279 9.01 -1.96 -22.59
CA PRO A 279 8.58 -1.50 -21.29
C PRO A 279 8.85 0.00 -21.15
N LYS A 280 7.90 0.73 -20.56
CA LYS A 280 8.09 2.13 -20.15
C LYS A 280 9.39 2.26 -19.34
N LYS A 281 10.18 3.33 -19.57
CA LYS A 281 11.37 3.63 -18.76
C LYS A 281 11.04 3.63 -17.27
N ALA A 282 11.94 3.07 -16.45
CA ALA A 282 11.81 3.14 -14.99
C ALA A 282 11.82 4.60 -14.52
N LEU A 283 11.06 4.89 -13.46
CA LEU A 283 11.03 6.22 -12.85
C LEU A 283 12.40 6.55 -12.22
N ASP A 284 12.72 7.84 -12.20
CA ASP A 284 13.95 8.33 -11.59
C ASP A 284 13.80 8.32 -10.06
N ALA A 285 14.81 7.77 -9.38
CA ALA A 285 14.84 7.70 -7.93
C ALA A 285 15.57 8.94 -7.38
N GLY A 286 14.82 9.81 -6.71
CA GLY A 286 15.30 11.03 -6.08
C GLY A 286 16.28 10.77 -4.93
N ALA A 287 16.78 11.86 -4.36
CA ALA A 287 17.55 11.80 -3.12
C ALA A 287 16.67 11.26 -1.98
N ILE A 288 17.31 10.68 -0.96
CA ILE A 288 16.61 10.26 0.25
C ILE A 288 16.44 11.48 1.17
N GLY A 289 15.27 11.57 1.77
CA GLY A 289 14.97 12.50 2.85
C GLY A 289 14.38 11.78 4.05
N SER A 290 14.05 12.53 5.10
CA SER A 290 13.37 11.98 6.27
C SER A 290 12.43 12.97 6.91
N VAL A 291 11.23 12.53 7.31
CA VAL A 291 10.34 13.34 8.15
C VAL A 291 10.54 12.93 9.61
N ILE A 292 10.93 13.90 10.45
CA ILE A 292 11.09 13.71 11.89
C ILE A 292 9.89 14.31 12.60
N ALA A 293 9.22 13.48 13.41
CA ALA A 293 8.14 13.88 14.30
C ALA A 293 8.63 13.79 15.75
N LEU A 294 8.75 14.92 16.43
CA LEU A 294 9.15 14.97 17.83
C LEU A 294 7.95 14.68 18.75
N PRO A 295 8.21 14.24 20.00
CA PRO A 295 7.17 14.13 21.02
C PRO A 295 6.32 15.40 21.14
N GLY A 296 5.00 15.24 21.13
CA GLY A 296 4.04 16.34 21.25
C GLY A 296 3.61 16.97 19.93
N CYS A 297 4.19 16.57 18.77
CA CYS A 297 3.75 17.12 17.49
C CYS A 297 2.27 16.80 17.21
N ALA A 298 1.57 17.77 16.63
CA ALA A 298 0.17 17.66 16.26
C ALA A 298 -0.04 16.75 15.04
N GLU A 299 -1.32 16.49 14.73
CA GLU A 299 -1.69 15.87 13.47
C GLU A 299 -1.50 16.85 12.32
N GLN A 300 -1.04 16.34 11.18
CA GLN A 300 -0.93 17.18 10.00
C GLN A 300 -2.29 17.53 9.41
N ALA A 301 -2.36 18.71 8.79
CA ALA A 301 -3.45 19.00 7.86
C ALA A 301 -3.50 17.92 6.76
N LEU A 302 -4.70 17.49 6.37
CA LEU A 302 -4.90 16.57 5.26
C LEU A 302 -4.45 17.22 3.96
N HIS A 303 -3.56 16.57 3.21
CA HIS A 303 -2.99 17.13 1.98
C HIS A 303 -2.60 16.06 0.97
N ALA A 304 -2.32 16.49 -0.27
CA ALA A 304 -1.57 15.75 -1.28
C ALA A 304 -0.22 16.46 -1.50
N ASP A 305 0.81 15.70 -1.88
CA ASP A 305 2.15 16.24 -2.14
C ASP A 305 2.29 16.78 -3.56
N ALA A 306 1.51 16.26 -4.51
CA ALA A 306 1.52 16.68 -5.91
C ALA A 306 0.11 16.89 -6.45
N PRO A 307 -0.10 17.86 -7.34
CA PRO A 307 -1.38 18.03 -8.02
C PRO A 307 -1.58 16.97 -9.12
N HIS A 308 -2.83 16.80 -9.54
CA HIS A 308 -3.11 16.18 -10.83
C HIS A 308 -2.62 17.09 -11.97
N ILE A 309 -2.22 16.48 -13.09
CA ILE A 309 -1.78 17.24 -14.28
C ILE A 309 -2.99 17.84 -14.99
N TYR A 310 -4.11 17.12 -14.99
CA TYR A 310 -5.37 17.50 -15.63
C TYR A 310 -6.53 17.15 -14.70
N ASP A 311 -7.52 18.06 -14.64
CA ASP A 311 -8.68 17.89 -13.76
C ASP A 311 -9.75 16.96 -14.35
N GLY A 312 -9.85 16.92 -15.68
CA GLY A 312 -10.86 16.13 -16.41
C GLY A 312 -10.37 14.76 -16.90
N VAL A 313 -9.10 14.43 -16.71
CA VAL A 313 -8.50 13.18 -17.20
C VAL A 313 -7.59 12.59 -16.15
N HIS A 314 -7.92 11.38 -15.68
CA HIS A 314 -7.04 10.65 -14.78
C HIS A 314 -5.93 9.93 -15.55
N LEU A 315 -4.72 10.46 -15.45
CA LEU A 315 -3.51 9.82 -15.96
C LEU A 315 -2.85 8.92 -14.89
N PRO A 316 -2.03 7.93 -15.31
CA PRO A 316 -1.18 7.19 -14.38
C PRO A 316 -0.34 8.10 -13.48
N GLY A 317 0.02 7.61 -12.30
CA GLY A 317 0.82 8.39 -11.35
C GLY A 317 2.21 8.72 -11.93
N HIS A 318 2.64 9.96 -11.70
CA HIS A 318 3.89 10.52 -12.20
C HIS A 318 4.92 10.79 -11.09
N TYR A 319 4.51 10.58 -9.84
CA TYR A 319 5.31 10.79 -8.64
C TYR A 319 4.78 9.86 -7.55
N TYR A 320 5.66 8.97 -7.07
CA TYR A 320 5.40 8.11 -5.92
C TYR A 320 6.41 8.39 -4.81
N ASN A 321 5.95 8.34 -3.57
CA ASN A 321 6.78 8.35 -2.38
C ASN A 321 6.88 6.91 -1.85
N CYS A 322 8.10 6.46 -1.56
CA CYS A 322 8.34 5.24 -0.81
C CYS A 322 8.78 5.60 0.60
N PHE A 323 7.95 5.28 1.59
CA PHE A 323 8.24 5.45 3.01
C PHE A 323 8.81 4.18 3.61
N LEU A 324 9.80 4.38 4.46
CA LEU A 324 10.45 3.38 5.28
C LEU A 324 10.32 3.77 6.74
N TYR A 325 9.89 2.80 7.55
CA TYR A 325 9.80 2.94 8.99
C TYR A 325 10.89 2.10 9.64
N GLY A 326 11.42 2.61 10.75
CA GLY A 326 12.49 1.97 11.49
C GLY A 326 12.69 2.62 12.85
N GLY A 327 13.65 2.09 13.59
CA GLY A 327 14.03 2.51 14.92
C GLY A 327 12.96 2.20 15.97
N GLU A 328 13.22 2.62 17.20
CA GLU A 328 12.37 2.26 18.33
C GLU A 328 10.94 2.81 18.26
N ALA A 329 10.72 3.89 17.52
CA ALA A 329 9.42 4.52 17.37
C ALA A 329 8.47 3.75 16.44
N SER A 330 9.00 2.91 15.52
CA SER A 330 8.15 2.08 14.62
C SER A 330 7.26 1.12 15.41
N ASN A 331 7.76 0.64 16.55
CA ASN A 331 7.08 -0.28 17.44
C ASN A 331 6.19 0.40 18.49
N GLU A 332 6.17 1.74 18.55
CA GLU A 332 5.41 2.49 19.55
C GLU A 332 4.09 3.03 18.95
N PRO A 333 2.92 2.45 19.27
CA PRO A 333 1.64 2.92 18.70
C PRO A 333 1.34 4.40 18.98
N LYS A 334 1.86 4.97 20.08
CA LYS A 334 1.67 6.39 20.39
C LYS A 334 2.55 7.31 19.55
N ALA A 335 3.57 6.80 18.85
CA ALA A 335 4.45 7.62 18.01
C ALA A 335 3.72 8.20 16.78
N GLY A 336 2.54 7.66 16.47
CA GLY A 336 1.78 7.97 15.26
C GLY A 336 2.51 7.45 14.02
N GLN A 337 1.80 7.13 12.95
CA GLN A 337 2.39 6.91 11.63
C GLN A 337 1.67 7.81 10.61
N THR A 338 1.74 7.52 9.32
CA THR A 338 0.99 8.27 8.30
C THR A 338 -0.38 7.65 8.09
N GLY A 339 -1.43 8.49 8.12
CA GLY A 339 -2.77 8.13 7.70
C GLY A 339 -3.01 8.48 6.23
N PHE A 340 -3.81 7.68 5.55
CA PHE A 340 -4.12 7.82 4.12
C PHE A 340 -5.62 7.70 3.88
N VAL A 341 -6.09 8.25 2.75
CA VAL A 341 -7.44 8.03 2.24
C VAL A 341 -7.32 7.28 0.90
N PRO A 342 -7.41 5.93 0.89
CA PRO A 342 -7.25 5.14 -0.32
C PRO A 342 -8.23 5.55 -1.42
N GLY A 343 -7.77 5.57 -2.66
CA GLY A 343 -8.55 6.00 -3.83
C GLY A 343 -8.68 7.52 -3.99
N SER A 344 -8.22 8.33 -3.03
CA SER A 344 -8.27 9.80 -3.17
C SER A 344 -7.30 10.35 -4.20
N HIS A 345 -6.38 9.55 -4.75
CA HIS A 345 -5.57 9.96 -5.91
C HIS A 345 -6.39 10.06 -7.21
N PHE A 346 -7.68 9.73 -7.21
CA PHE A 346 -8.61 10.07 -8.30
C PHE A 346 -9.27 11.45 -8.04
N CYS A 347 -9.20 12.37 -9.02
CA CYS A 347 -9.79 13.71 -8.90
C CYS A 347 -11.27 13.67 -8.48
N GLU A 348 -12.05 12.79 -9.10
CA GLU A 348 -13.49 12.65 -8.82
C GLU A 348 -13.76 12.24 -7.38
N ALA A 349 -12.96 11.31 -6.84
CA ALA A 349 -13.05 10.89 -5.44
C ALA A 349 -12.70 12.05 -4.50
N CYS A 350 -11.62 12.79 -4.78
CA CYS A 350 -11.29 14.01 -4.03
C CYS A 350 -12.41 15.06 -4.09
N ALA A 351 -13.00 15.29 -5.27
CA ALA A 351 -14.08 16.24 -5.44
C ALA A 351 -15.32 15.85 -4.64
N ALA A 352 -15.65 14.56 -4.56
CA ALA A 352 -16.73 14.06 -3.71
C ALA A 352 -16.44 14.31 -2.21
N LEU A 353 -15.20 14.03 -1.77
CA LEU A 353 -14.79 14.25 -0.37
C LEU A 353 -14.89 15.73 0.05
N VAL A 354 -14.60 16.67 -0.85
CA VAL A 354 -14.75 18.11 -0.58
C VAL A 354 -16.22 18.51 -0.45
N LYS A 355 -17.12 17.93 -1.28
CA LYS A 355 -18.55 18.24 -1.28
C LYS A 355 -19.29 17.65 -0.07
N ASP A 356 -18.92 16.45 0.37
CA ASP A 356 -19.71 15.69 1.34
C ASP A 356 -19.35 15.95 2.83
N ALA A 357 -18.56 17.00 3.11
CA ALA A 357 -18.11 17.39 4.45
C ALA A 357 -17.21 16.34 5.16
N PRO A 358 -16.51 16.70 6.27
CA PRO A 358 -15.42 15.91 6.87
C PRO A 358 -15.76 14.47 7.29
N ARG A 359 -17.06 14.13 7.42
CA ARG A 359 -17.51 12.82 7.90
C ARG A 359 -17.18 11.69 6.92
N ASN A 360 -17.27 11.93 5.61
CA ASN A 360 -16.99 10.90 4.61
C ASN A 360 -15.50 10.59 4.48
N VAL A 361 -14.65 11.61 4.70
CA VAL A 361 -13.19 11.41 4.79
C VAL A 361 -12.86 10.46 5.92
N ALA A 362 -13.40 10.69 7.12
CA ALA A 362 -13.10 9.89 8.30
C ALA A 362 -13.40 8.39 8.12
N ALA A 363 -14.49 8.05 7.43
CA ALA A 363 -14.88 6.66 7.15
C ALA A 363 -13.93 5.94 6.17
N GLY A 364 -13.25 6.69 5.31
CA GLY A 364 -12.31 6.15 4.31
C GLY A 364 -10.86 6.03 4.80
N ILE A 365 -10.52 6.62 5.94
CA ILE A 365 -9.13 6.66 6.42
C ILE A 365 -8.61 5.25 6.73
N VAL A 366 -7.35 5.03 6.41
CA VAL A 366 -6.50 3.93 6.88
C VAL A 366 -5.28 4.48 7.60
N ARG A 367 -4.93 3.88 8.74
CA ARG A 367 -3.73 4.21 9.52
C ARG A 367 -2.85 2.97 9.63
N PRO A 368 -2.10 2.64 8.56
CA PRO A 368 -1.25 1.46 8.56
C PRO A 368 -0.24 1.52 9.70
N ARG A 369 0.06 0.34 10.26
CA ARG A 369 1.13 0.18 11.23
C ARG A 369 2.23 -0.64 10.60
N LEU A 370 3.34 0.02 10.33
CA LEU A 370 4.50 -0.52 9.67
C LEU A 370 5.56 -0.85 10.70
N ALA A 371 6.13 -2.05 10.58
CA ALA A 371 7.28 -2.51 11.34
C ALA A 371 8.58 -2.07 10.64
N SER A 372 9.71 -2.21 11.35
CA SER A 372 11.03 -2.03 10.74
C SER A 372 11.22 -2.98 9.55
N GLY A 373 11.64 -2.43 8.41
CA GLY A 373 11.83 -3.16 7.15
C GLY A 373 10.58 -3.24 6.26
N ASP A 374 9.41 -2.84 6.76
CA ASP A 374 8.24 -2.65 5.91
C ASP A 374 8.43 -1.40 5.04
N ALA A 375 8.02 -1.51 3.77
CA ALA A 375 7.96 -0.37 2.87
C ALA A 375 6.51 -0.03 2.54
N LEU A 376 6.20 1.25 2.39
CA LEU A 376 4.91 1.74 1.91
C LEU A 376 5.15 2.64 0.71
N ILE A 377 4.54 2.33 -0.43
CA ILE A 377 4.60 3.18 -1.62
C ILE A 377 3.24 3.85 -1.79
N PHE A 378 3.21 5.14 -2.05
CA PHE A 378 1.98 5.86 -2.36
C PHE A 378 2.16 6.85 -3.51
N ASP A 379 1.08 7.05 -4.26
CA ASP A 379 0.97 8.08 -5.29
C ASP A 379 0.91 9.45 -4.59
N ALA A 380 1.77 10.39 -4.98
CA ALA A 380 1.88 11.70 -4.33
C ALA A 380 0.57 12.54 -4.41
N ARG A 381 -0.40 12.12 -5.23
CA ARG A 381 -1.74 12.73 -5.34
C ARG A 381 -2.73 12.23 -4.29
N ILE A 382 -2.41 11.16 -3.55
CA ILE A 382 -3.29 10.65 -2.50
C ILE A 382 -3.36 11.64 -1.32
N LEU A 383 -4.56 11.81 -0.77
CA LEU A 383 -4.75 12.52 0.49
C LEU A 383 -4.16 11.71 1.65
N HIS A 384 -3.28 12.36 2.40
CA HIS A 384 -2.61 11.78 3.54
C HIS A 384 -2.25 12.85 4.56
N PHE A 385 -1.86 12.40 5.75
CA PHE A 385 -1.44 13.25 6.85
C PHE A 385 -0.67 12.42 7.86
N GLY A 386 0.39 12.96 8.47
CA GLY A 386 1.05 12.26 9.56
C GLY A 386 0.33 12.48 10.89
N LEU A 387 0.08 11.38 11.59
CA LEU A 387 -0.59 11.35 12.89
C LEU A 387 0.25 12.03 13.99
N PRO A 388 -0.38 12.43 15.11
CA PRO A 388 0.33 13.08 16.21
C PRO A 388 1.26 12.10 16.92
N ASN A 389 2.45 12.58 17.30
CA ASN A 389 3.38 11.82 18.12
C ASN A 389 3.09 12.06 19.61
N ARG A 390 2.32 11.18 20.22
CA ARG A 390 1.99 11.19 21.65
C ARG A 390 2.89 10.28 22.49
N SER A 391 3.99 9.80 21.92
CA SER A 391 4.99 9.01 22.62
C SER A 391 6.07 9.92 23.23
N SER A 392 6.99 9.33 23.99
CA SER A 392 8.22 10.00 24.43
C SER A 392 9.37 9.87 23.42
N LYS A 393 9.17 9.15 22.31
CA LYS A 393 10.21 8.84 21.32
C LYS A 393 10.10 9.76 20.11
N ARG A 394 11.25 10.15 19.54
CA ARG A 394 11.29 10.82 18.23
C ARG A 394 11.05 9.76 17.15
N ARG A 395 10.25 10.09 16.14
CA ARG A 395 9.94 9.18 15.03
C ARG A 395 10.53 9.73 13.74
N ALA A 396 11.43 8.98 13.12
CA ALA A 396 11.88 9.24 11.75
C ALA A 396 11.07 8.40 10.76
N ILE A 397 10.73 8.98 9.61
CA ILE A 397 10.22 8.27 8.44
C ILE A 397 11.17 8.61 7.31
N VAL A 398 11.96 7.65 6.87
CA VAL A 398 12.88 7.85 5.74
C VAL A 398 12.08 7.66 4.45
N TYR A 399 12.34 8.49 3.44
CA TYR A 399 11.62 8.39 2.18
C TYR A 399 12.53 8.52 0.95
N CYS A 400 12.10 7.89 -0.14
CA CYS A 400 12.66 8.06 -1.47
C CYS A 400 11.53 8.34 -2.46
N ASN A 401 11.76 9.33 -3.33
CA ASN A 401 10.79 9.74 -4.35
C ASN A 401 11.10 9.01 -5.66
N HIS A 402 10.08 8.50 -6.32
CA HIS A 402 10.16 7.95 -7.67
C HIS A 402 9.32 8.80 -8.61
N THR A 403 9.95 9.50 -9.54
CA THR A 403 9.27 10.46 -10.41
C THR A 403 9.48 10.14 -11.88
N GLU A 404 8.53 10.55 -12.71
CA GLU A 404 8.77 10.64 -14.15
C GLU A 404 9.92 11.60 -14.44
N TYR A 405 10.72 11.29 -15.45
CA TYR A 405 11.93 12.07 -15.79
C TYR A 405 11.64 13.53 -16.17
N TRP A 406 10.41 13.82 -16.61
CA TRP A 406 9.96 15.16 -16.98
C TRP A 406 9.32 15.91 -15.80
N PHE A 407 9.03 15.24 -14.68
CA PHE A 407 8.38 15.88 -13.54
C PHE A 407 9.42 16.58 -12.66
N ARG A 408 9.13 17.85 -12.30
CA ARG A 408 9.94 18.66 -11.38
C ARG A 408 9.06 19.22 -10.29
N ASP A 409 9.52 19.12 -9.05
CA ASP A 409 8.85 19.65 -7.86
C ASP A 409 9.60 20.87 -7.30
N PRO A 410 9.36 22.07 -7.84
CA PRO A 410 10.12 23.26 -7.47
C PRO A 410 9.96 23.62 -5.99
N LYS A 411 8.77 23.39 -5.41
CA LYS A 411 8.47 23.67 -4.00
C LYS A 411 9.44 22.98 -3.04
N ASN A 412 9.83 21.76 -3.40
CA ASN A 412 10.67 20.93 -2.55
C ASN A 412 12.17 21.02 -2.89
N TRP A 413 12.55 21.41 -4.10
CA TRP A 413 13.92 21.26 -4.58
C TRP A 413 14.66 22.57 -4.91
N ASP A 414 13.96 23.70 -5.01
CA ASP A 414 14.57 24.97 -5.39
C ASP A 414 14.78 25.90 -4.16
N ASP A 415 15.78 26.79 -4.25
CA ASP A 415 16.06 27.95 -3.38
C ASP A 415 16.18 27.74 -1.86
N ARG A 416 17.33 27.20 -1.39
CA ARG A 416 17.56 27.08 0.06
C ARG A 416 19.02 27.31 0.48
N VAL A 417 19.20 28.02 1.60
CA VAL A 417 20.48 28.25 2.28
C VAL A 417 20.78 27.07 3.21
N SER A 418 22.04 26.62 3.28
CA SER A 418 22.40 25.52 4.18
C SER A 418 22.32 25.93 5.65
N VAL A 419 21.89 25.00 6.52
CA VAL A 419 22.04 25.14 7.98
C VAL A 419 23.52 25.23 8.36
N PHE A 420 24.41 24.61 7.58
CA PHE A 420 25.83 24.48 7.90
C PHE A 420 26.68 25.62 7.35
N ASP A 421 26.20 26.36 6.35
CA ASP A 421 26.92 27.50 5.78
C ASP A 421 27.01 28.67 6.80
N ASP A 422 28.14 29.38 6.79
CA ASP A 422 28.39 30.59 7.58
C ASP A 422 27.59 31.78 7.01
N SER A 423 26.28 31.79 7.25
CA SER A 423 25.37 32.91 6.90
C SER A 423 25.29 33.98 7.98
#